data_AF-A0A259BL69-F1
#
_entry.id   AF-A0A259BL69-F1
#
_cell.length_a   1.000
_cell.length_b   1.000
_cell.length_c   1.000
_cell.angle_alpha   90.00
_cell.angle_beta   90.00
_cell.angle_gamma   90.00
#
_symmetry.space_group_name_H-M   'P 1'
#
loop_
_entity.id
_entity.type
_entity.pdbx_description
1 polymer ?
#
loop_
_entity_poly.entity_id
_entity_poly.type
_entity_poly.pdbx_seq_one_letter_code
_entity_poly.pdbx_strand_id
1 'polypeptide(L)'
;MAKEATRVKRRERKNIASGVAHVNASFNNTMITITDAQGNTSTLEVEVSGPGSGRESALRALQAAGFMVTSIRDVTPIPHNGCRPRKRRRV
;
A
#
# COMPACT_ATOMS: atom_id res chain seq x y z
N MET A 1 31.73 9.42 29.54
CA MET A 1 30.31 9.81 29.66
C MET A 1 29.51 8.96 28.68
N ALA A 2 28.48 8.25 29.14
CA ALA A 2 27.58 7.51 28.24
C ALA A 2 26.47 8.43 27.72
N LYS A 3 26.05 8.24 26.46
CA LYS A 3 24.81 8.87 25.95
C LYS A 3 23.62 8.06 26.43
N GLU A 4 22.63 8.72 27.04
CA GLU A 4 21.36 8.09 27.38
C GLU A 4 20.62 7.64 26.10
N ALA A 5 20.03 6.45 26.14
CA ALA A 5 19.21 5.95 25.06
C ALA A 5 17.85 6.66 25.05
N THR A 6 17.59 7.47 24.02
CA THR A 6 16.34 8.21 23.89
C THR A 6 15.14 7.27 23.77
N ARG A 7 14.36 7.18 24.85
CA ARG A 7 13.15 6.32 24.94
C ARG A 7 12.16 6.68 23.83
N VAL A 8 12.06 5.82 22.81
CA VAL A 8 11.11 5.95 21.71
C VAL A 8 9.69 6.06 22.27
N LYS A 9 9.03 7.22 22.10
CA LYS A 9 7.63 7.39 22.47
C LYS A 9 6.79 6.41 21.65
N ARG A 10 6.03 5.55 22.33
CA ARG A 10 5.03 4.66 21.72
C ARG A 10 4.04 5.54 20.95
N ARG A 11 3.97 5.38 19.62
CA ARG A 11 2.99 6.10 18.79
C ARG A 11 1.58 5.84 19.32
N GLU A 12 0.82 6.92 19.50
CA GLU A 12 -0.55 6.86 19.97
C GLU A 12 -1.44 6.20 18.91
N ARG A 13 -2.36 5.35 19.37
CA ARG A 13 -3.39 4.75 18.51
C ARG A 13 -4.49 5.77 18.28
N LYS A 14 -4.32 6.64 17.28
CA LYS A 14 -5.43 7.43 16.75
C LYS A 14 -6.48 6.45 16.21
N ASN A 15 -7.75 6.68 16.57
CA ASN A 15 -8.89 5.96 16.03
C ASN A 15 -9.50 6.83 14.93
N ILE A 16 -9.34 6.43 13.67
CA ILE A 16 -9.72 7.22 12.47
C ILE A 16 -10.84 6.49 11.72
N ALA A 17 -11.73 7.24 11.06
CA ALA A 17 -12.93 6.69 10.43
C ALA A 17 -12.78 6.35 8.93
N SER A 18 -11.94 7.05 8.17
CA SER A 18 -11.83 6.93 6.70
C SER A 18 -10.59 7.68 6.15
N GLY A 19 -10.17 7.36 4.91
CA GLY A 19 -8.93 7.87 4.29
C GLY A 19 -8.54 7.10 3.02
N VAL A 20 -7.33 6.55 2.92
CA VAL A 20 -6.78 5.78 1.75
C VAL A 20 -5.97 4.53 2.16
N ALA A 21 -5.77 3.58 1.24
CA ALA A 21 -5.03 2.34 1.41
C ALA A 21 -4.45 1.88 0.06
N HIS A 22 -3.19 2.17 -0.19
CA HIS A 22 -2.51 1.87 -1.45
C HIS A 22 -1.90 0.46 -1.42
N VAL A 23 -2.32 -0.39 -2.35
CA VAL A 23 -1.78 -1.73 -2.61
C VAL A 23 -0.91 -1.67 -3.86
N ASN A 24 0.36 -2.03 -3.75
CA ASN A 24 1.28 -2.19 -4.88
C ASN A 24 1.65 -3.67 -5.04
N ALA A 25 1.10 -4.31 -6.08
CA ALA A 25 1.28 -5.72 -6.38
C ALA A 25 2.20 -5.90 -7.58
N SER A 26 3.45 -6.31 -7.32
CA SER A 26 4.39 -6.76 -8.34
C SER A 26 4.38 -8.28 -8.46
N PHE A 27 5.11 -8.83 -9.43
CA PHE A 27 5.32 -10.27 -9.56
C PHE A 27 6.18 -10.88 -8.43
N ASN A 28 6.88 -10.06 -7.64
CA ASN A 28 7.81 -10.52 -6.60
C ASN A 28 7.32 -10.22 -5.18
N ASN A 29 6.49 -9.18 -4.99
CA ASN A 29 6.02 -8.73 -3.69
C ASN A 29 4.68 -7.98 -3.81
N THR A 30 3.90 -7.96 -2.73
CA THR A 30 2.73 -7.09 -2.60
C THR A 30 2.88 -6.26 -1.33
N MET A 31 2.88 -4.94 -1.48
CA MET A 31 3.02 -3.97 -0.39
C MET A 31 1.68 -3.30 -0.14
N ILE A 32 1.26 -3.21 1.12
CA ILE A 32 0.03 -2.53 1.54
C ILE A 32 0.43 -1.35 2.43
N THR A 33 0.04 -0.13 2.04
CA THR A 33 0.32 1.11 2.77
C THR A 33 -1.00 1.78 3.13
N ILE A 34 -1.20 2.07 4.41
CA ILE A 34 -2.49 2.55 4.94
C ILE A 34 -2.36 4.04 5.32
N THR A 35 -3.19 4.89 4.73
CA THR A 35 -3.04 6.35 4.65
C THR A 35 -4.36 7.09 4.96
N ASP A 36 -4.24 8.34 5.37
CA ASP A 36 -5.31 9.33 5.57
C ASP A 36 -5.66 9.92 4.19
N ALA A 37 -6.78 10.63 4.07
CA ALA A 37 -7.17 11.36 2.85
C ALA A 37 -6.11 12.39 2.40
N GLN A 38 -5.23 12.82 3.30
CA GLN A 38 -4.10 13.72 3.02
C GLN A 38 -2.77 13.00 2.75
N GLY A 39 -2.74 11.67 2.60
CA GLY A 39 -1.52 10.88 2.35
C GLY A 39 -0.62 10.67 3.59
N ASN A 40 -0.92 11.31 4.72
CA ASN A 40 -0.34 10.96 6.03
C ASN A 40 -0.70 9.51 6.40
N THR A 41 0.09 8.77 7.18
CA THR A 41 -0.11 7.30 7.35
C THR A 41 -1.21 6.94 8.37
N SER A 42 -2.51 7.08 8.02
CA SER A 42 -3.67 6.78 8.90
C SER A 42 -5.05 6.54 8.19
N THR A 43 -5.24 5.36 7.55
CA THR A 43 -6.54 4.64 7.18
C THR A 43 -7.71 5.37 6.48
N LEU A 44 -8.49 4.93 5.47
CA LEU A 44 -8.63 3.75 4.56
C LEU A 44 -9.56 4.08 3.32
N GLU A 45 -9.17 3.72 2.08
CA GLU A 45 -9.93 3.64 0.78
C GLU A 45 -9.03 2.87 -0.22
N VAL A 46 -9.47 1.80 -0.90
CA VAL A 46 -8.51 0.89 -1.55
C VAL A 46 -8.12 1.30 -2.97
N GLU A 47 -6.91 1.84 -3.12
CA GLU A 47 -6.23 1.97 -4.41
C GLU A 47 -5.33 0.76 -4.67
N VAL A 48 -5.41 0.18 -5.87
CA VAL A 48 -4.64 -1.00 -6.26
C VAL A 48 -3.80 -0.69 -7.49
N SER A 49 -2.52 -1.03 -7.47
CA SER A 49 -1.56 -0.77 -8.55
C SER A 49 -0.73 -2.02 -8.85
N GLY A 50 -0.40 -2.22 -10.13
CA GLY A 50 0.53 -3.25 -10.59
C GLY A 50 -0.13 -4.59 -10.93
N PRO A 51 0.41 -5.36 -11.91
CA PRO A 51 -0.21 -6.57 -12.46
C PRO A 51 0.05 -7.86 -11.64
N GLY A 52 0.56 -7.75 -10.41
CA GLY A 52 0.88 -8.91 -9.58
C GLY A 52 -0.35 -9.67 -9.08
N SER A 53 -0.24 -10.99 -8.91
CA SER A 53 -1.34 -11.86 -8.44
C SER A 53 -1.83 -11.54 -7.02
N GLY A 54 -1.00 -10.92 -6.18
CA GLY A 54 -1.32 -10.62 -4.78
C GLY A 54 -2.40 -9.55 -4.56
N ARG A 55 -2.92 -8.89 -5.60
CA ARG A 55 -3.99 -7.88 -5.52
C ARG A 55 -5.23 -8.40 -4.77
N GLU A 56 -5.74 -9.55 -5.21
CA GLU A 56 -6.97 -10.12 -4.65
C GLU A 56 -6.72 -10.68 -3.24
N SER A 57 -5.55 -11.26 -3.00
CA SER A 57 -5.12 -11.70 -1.66
C SER A 57 -5.06 -10.54 -0.67
N ALA A 58 -4.55 -9.37 -1.08
CA ALA A 58 -4.51 -8.16 -0.26
C ALA A 58 -5.91 -7.63 0.07
N LEU A 59 -6.82 -7.59 -0.91
CA LEU A 59 -8.23 -7.20 -0.69
C LEU A 59 -8.94 -8.14 0.30
N ARG A 60 -8.82 -9.45 0.10
CA ARG A 60 -9.38 -10.47 1.02
C ARG A 60 -8.79 -10.35 2.43
N ALA A 61 -7.50 -10.06 2.56
CA ALA A 61 -6.84 -9.85 3.85
C ALA A 61 -7.33 -8.58 4.58
N LEU A 62 -7.58 -7.48 3.86
CA LEU A 62 -8.13 -6.25 4.45
C LEU A 62 -9.58 -6.46 4.95
N GLN A 63 -10.41 -7.17 4.17
CA GLN A 63 -11.76 -7.55 4.60
C GLN A 63 -11.74 -8.48 5.82
N ALA A 64 -10.87 -9.50 5.82
CA ALA A 64 -10.71 -10.42 6.96
C ALA A 64 -10.14 -9.73 8.23
N ALA A 65 -9.40 -8.63 8.08
CA ALA A 65 -8.94 -7.78 9.18
C ALA A 65 -10.05 -6.86 9.75
N GLY A 66 -11.28 -6.91 9.21
CA GLY A 66 -12.42 -6.12 9.69
C GLY A 66 -12.55 -4.73 9.05
N PHE A 67 -11.79 -4.41 8.00
CA PHE A 67 -11.91 -3.13 7.30
C PHE A 67 -13.00 -3.18 6.23
N MET A 68 -13.99 -2.28 6.33
CA MET A 68 -15.02 -2.10 5.30
C MET A 68 -14.43 -1.40 4.07
N VAL A 69 -14.36 -2.12 2.95
CA VAL A 69 -13.89 -1.58 1.66
C VAL A 69 -15.05 -0.91 0.94
N THR A 70 -15.01 0.42 0.82
CA THR A 70 -16.06 1.25 0.21
C THR A 70 -15.91 1.40 -1.30
N SER A 71 -14.67 1.58 -1.78
CA SER A 71 -14.33 1.64 -3.20
C SER A 71 -13.03 0.88 -3.48
N ILE A 72 -12.87 0.43 -4.72
CA ILE A 72 -11.65 -0.20 -5.24
C ILE A 72 -11.32 0.51 -6.55
N ARG A 73 -10.14 1.14 -6.64
CA ARG A 73 -9.66 1.78 -7.88
C ARG A 73 -8.40 1.09 -8.40
N ASP A 74 -8.36 0.80 -9.70
CA ASP A 74 -7.13 0.39 -10.37
C ASP A 74 -6.36 1.63 -10.85
N VAL A 75 -5.19 1.88 -10.24
CA VAL A 75 -4.28 2.98 -10.58
C VAL A 75 -2.96 2.46 -11.13
N THR A 76 -2.98 1.32 -11.83
CA THR A 76 -1.80 0.77 -12.52
C THR A 76 -1.29 1.75 -13.59
N PRO A 77 -0.02 2.17 -13.56
CA PRO A 77 0.51 3.09 -14.56
C PRO A 77 0.62 2.42 -15.92
N ILE A 78 -0.22 2.83 -16.87
CA ILE A 78 -0.19 2.40 -18.27
C ILE A 78 0.78 3.31 -19.06
N PRO A 79 1.89 2.78 -19.61
CA PRO A 79 2.87 3.61 -20.31
C PRO A 79 2.49 3.87 -21.77
N HIS A 80 2.19 5.12 -22.12
CA HIS A 80 1.95 5.55 -23.50
C HIS A 80 3.29 5.67 -24.28
N ASN A 81 3.78 4.55 -24.84
CA ASN A 81 4.98 4.49 -25.70
C ASN A 81 6.23 5.21 -25.15
N GLY A 82 6.40 5.24 -23.83
CA GLY A 82 7.48 5.96 -23.15
C GLY A 82 8.82 5.22 -23.15
N CYS A 83 9.52 5.25 -22.00
CA CYS A 83 10.84 4.66 -21.85
C CYS A 83 10.91 3.19 -22.34
N ARG A 84 11.89 2.90 -23.21
CA ARG A 84 12.11 1.56 -23.80
C ARG A 84 12.12 0.48 -22.70
N PRO A 85 11.26 -0.55 -22.78
CA PRO A 85 11.24 -1.63 -21.79
C PRO A 85 12.60 -2.31 -21.63
N ARG A 86 12.91 -2.74 -20.39
CA ARG A 86 14.14 -3.49 -20.10
C ARG A 86 14.23 -4.72 -21.01
N LYS A 87 15.42 -4.96 -21.57
CA LYS A 87 15.71 -6.10 -22.47
C LYS A 87 15.16 -7.40 -21.86
N ARG A 88 14.23 -8.07 -22.57
CA ARG A 88 13.64 -9.35 -22.14
C ARG A 88 14.75 -10.31 -21.71
N ARG A 89 14.71 -10.76 -20.45
CA ARG A 89 15.67 -11.73 -19.92
C ARG A 89 15.60 -12.99 -20.78
N ARG A 90 16.74 -13.43 -21.31
CA ARG A 90 16.88 -14.78 -21.86
C ARG A 90 17.06 -15.71 -20.67
N VAL A 91 16.19 -16.71 -20.61
CA VAL A 91 16.18 -17.86 -19.70
C VAL A 91 15.98 -19.06 -20.62
#